data_AF-A0A7W8BGY1-F1
#
_entry.id   AF-A0A7W8BGY1-F1
#
_cell.length_a   1.000
_cell.length_b   1.000
_cell.length_c   1.000
_cell.angle_alpha   90.00
_cell.angle_beta   90.00
_cell.angle_gamma   90.00
#
_symmetry.space_group_name_H-M   'P 1'
#
loop_
_entity.id
_entity.type
_entity.pdbx_description
1 polymer ?
#
loop_
_entity_poly.entity_id
_entity_poly.type
_entity_poly.pdbx_seq_one_letter_code
_entity_poly.pdbx_strand_id
1 'polypeptide(L)'
;MANDSSKIRFAPNGSLYMAPAPRSGPGSTVLPVDAGDGKSAPAGYQGCGWIDSSGVTITPSIETDPVNVWQSAVPVMYTVKSASFKIKATLMETNELTTSLFFGAEWKPLKDAEGKHSGTYRLDLSSTPELNEVSVVTDWSQKGVLYRCVIPRAMISDRGAIQLQRTENNKYELTIDALDHEGGLGYVLTTDDILGLGKPSVPVEPDPFKATVTVPGFASNDAAKAAWTAKVAVANTAGPAVVSLLRADKSAFDEQVTATKDGTVDVTVPQGMKTAEFKITHGGASTCFQVTDTAQTGTSKACYVLAT
;
A
#
# COMPACT_ATOMS: atom_id res chain seq x y z
N MET A 1 7.62 9.74 -13.71
CA MET A 1 8.76 9.02 -13.10
C MET A 1 9.35 8.10 -14.15
N ALA A 2 10.65 8.17 -14.41
CA ALA A 2 11.32 7.27 -15.34
C ALA A 2 11.46 5.87 -14.69
N ASN A 3 11.24 4.81 -15.46
CA ASN A 3 11.44 3.45 -14.98
C ASN A 3 12.93 3.22 -14.71
N ASP A 4 13.30 2.92 -13.47
CA ASP A 4 14.66 2.60 -13.08
C ASP A 4 14.85 1.08 -12.97
N SER A 5 15.46 0.49 -14.00
CA SER A 5 15.75 -0.95 -14.02
C SER A 5 16.71 -1.38 -12.90
N SER A 6 17.49 -0.45 -12.32
CA SER A 6 18.39 -0.73 -11.20
C SER A 6 17.64 -1.06 -9.92
N LYS A 7 16.34 -0.75 -9.82
CA LYS A 7 15.44 -1.06 -8.70
C LYS A 7 14.71 -2.40 -8.84
N ILE A 8 14.89 -3.12 -9.95
CA ILE A 8 14.39 -4.50 -10.07
C ILE A 8 15.26 -5.41 -9.18
N ARG A 9 14.62 -6.04 -8.19
CA ARG A 9 15.29 -6.88 -7.19
C ARG A 9 15.08 -8.36 -7.48
N PHE A 10 16.10 -9.13 -7.17
CA PHE A 10 16.10 -10.59 -7.21
C PHE A 10 16.56 -11.13 -5.84
N ALA A 11 16.33 -12.42 -5.58
CA ALA A 11 16.77 -13.10 -4.37
C ALA A 11 17.78 -14.22 -4.69
N PRO A 12 18.98 -13.90 -5.22
CA PRO A 12 19.97 -14.92 -5.61
C PRO A 12 20.55 -15.69 -4.42
N ASN A 13 20.62 -15.05 -3.24
CA ASN A 13 21.03 -15.69 -1.99
C ASN A 13 19.87 -15.58 -1.02
N GLY A 14 19.39 -16.72 -0.53
CA GLY A 14 18.30 -16.79 0.43
C GLY A 14 18.60 -17.81 1.53
N SER A 15 18.05 -17.60 2.71
CA SER A 15 18.16 -18.54 3.83
C SER A 15 16.92 -18.47 4.69
N LEU A 16 16.49 -19.63 5.19
CA LEU A 16 15.38 -19.76 6.12
C LEU A 16 15.92 -20.21 7.47
N TYR A 17 15.51 -19.50 8.51
CA TYR A 17 15.90 -19.78 9.87
C TYR A 17 14.66 -19.96 10.73
N MET A 18 14.76 -20.83 11.73
CA MET A 18 13.70 -21.08 12.69
C MET A 18 14.21 -21.09 14.12
N ALA A 19 13.34 -20.67 15.02
CA ALA A 19 13.55 -20.71 16.46
C ALA A 19 12.22 -21.09 17.13
N PRO A 20 12.24 -21.50 18.40
CA PRO A 20 11.02 -21.56 19.20
C PRO A 20 10.30 -20.19 19.17
N ALA A 21 8.97 -20.18 19.19
CA ALA A 21 8.23 -18.93 19.29
C ALA A 21 8.60 -18.14 20.57
N PRO A 22 8.61 -16.80 20.52
CA PRO A 22 8.88 -15.97 21.69
C PRO A 22 7.82 -16.24 22.76
N ARG A 23 8.27 -16.55 23.97
CA ARG A 23 7.44 -16.71 25.18
C ARG A 23 7.77 -15.59 26.18
N SER A 24 6.86 -15.31 27.12
CA SER A 24 7.16 -14.46 28.26
C SER A 24 8.04 -15.24 29.26
N GLY A 25 9.35 -15.02 29.24
CA GLY A 25 10.26 -15.60 30.24
C GLY A 25 11.75 -15.60 29.86
N PRO A 26 12.64 -15.97 30.80
CA PRO A 26 14.06 -16.13 30.55
C PRO A 26 14.32 -17.24 29.52
N GLY A 27 15.15 -16.96 28.50
CA GLY A 27 15.43 -17.91 27.40
C GLY A 27 14.47 -17.80 26.21
N SER A 28 13.63 -16.78 26.17
CA SER A 28 12.79 -16.47 25.01
C SER A 28 13.59 -16.04 23.79
N THR A 29 13.11 -16.41 22.61
CA THR A 29 13.67 -15.99 21.32
C THR A 29 13.58 -14.47 21.18
N VAL A 30 14.73 -13.83 20.98
CA VAL A 30 14.80 -12.40 20.70
C VAL A 30 14.58 -12.18 19.21
N LEU A 31 13.56 -11.39 18.87
CA LEU A 31 13.23 -11.11 17.47
C LEU A 31 14.30 -10.19 16.84
N PRO A 32 14.72 -10.44 15.58
CA PRO A 32 15.72 -9.60 14.93
C PRO A 32 15.19 -8.18 14.63
N VAL A 33 15.93 -7.16 15.04
CA VAL A 33 15.55 -5.74 14.81
C VAL A 33 16.31 -5.10 13.64
N ASP A 34 17.25 -5.83 13.04
CA ASP A 34 18.05 -5.41 11.89
C ASP A 34 18.03 -6.47 10.77
N ALA A 35 18.38 -6.04 9.55
CA ALA A 35 18.47 -6.92 8.38
C ALA A 35 19.71 -7.86 8.41
N GLY A 36 20.55 -7.79 9.44
CA GLY A 36 21.73 -8.62 9.63
C GLY A 36 22.93 -8.21 8.78
N ASP A 37 23.88 -9.14 8.67
CA ASP A 37 25.11 -9.04 7.88
C ASP A 37 25.04 -9.84 6.55
N GLY A 38 23.90 -10.49 6.30
CA GLY A 38 23.67 -11.36 5.14
C GLY A 38 24.46 -12.67 5.14
N LYS A 39 25.10 -13.05 6.27
CA LYS A 39 25.97 -14.24 6.37
C LYS A 39 25.66 -15.10 7.60
N SER A 40 25.27 -14.47 8.69
CA SER A 40 25.10 -15.10 9.99
C SER A 40 23.61 -15.28 10.29
N ALA A 41 23.25 -16.42 10.86
CA ALA A 41 21.92 -16.64 11.40
C ALA A 41 21.63 -15.61 12.51
N PRO A 42 20.39 -15.11 12.63
CA PRO A 42 20.03 -14.29 13.78
C PRO A 42 20.22 -15.04 15.10
N ALA A 43 20.52 -14.32 16.18
CA ALA A 43 20.79 -14.94 17.48
C ALA A 43 19.59 -15.77 17.97
N GLY A 44 19.83 -17.02 18.34
CA GLY A 44 18.79 -17.95 18.77
C GLY A 44 18.05 -18.69 17.64
N TYR A 45 18.34 -18.37 16.38
CA TYR A 45 17.78 -19.05 15.23
C TYR A 45 18.75 -20.08 14.65
N GLN A 46 18.19 -21.20 14.18
CA GLN A 46 18.91 -22.26 13.51
C GLN A 46 18.53 -22.28 12.02
N GLY A 47 19.52 -22.50 11.15
CA GLY A 47 19.28 -22.57 9.71
C GLY A 47 18.59 -23.87 9.31
N CYS A 48 17.59 -23.78 8.44
CA CYS A 48 16.89 -24.95 7.89
C CYS A 48 17.68 -25.69 6.80
N GLY A 49 18.86 -25.19 6.43
CA GLY A 49 19.72 -25.79 5.40
C GLY A 49 19.35 -25.39 3.98
N TRP A 50 19.64 -26.27 3.03
CA TRP A 50 19.36 -26.05 1.61
C TRP A 50 17.86 -26.04 1.28
N ILE A 51 17.43 -24.98 0.59
CA ILE A 51 16.09 -24.80 0.04
C ILE A 51 16.15 -25.07 -1.47
N ASP A 52 15.06 -25.57 -2.04
CA ASP A 52 14.97 -25.81 -3.48
C ASP A 52 15.25 -24.55 -4.33
N SER A 53 15.44 -24.75 -5.64
CA SER A 53 15.67 -23.66 -6.59
C SER A 53 14.47 -22.73 -6.78
N SER A 54 13.28 -23.14 -6.32
CA SER A 54 12.05 -22.34 -6.33
C SER A 54 12.08 -21.27 -5.23
N GLY A 55 12.90 -21.48 -4.19
CA GLY A 55 13.13 -20.54 -3.11
C GLY A 55 11.99 -20.54 -2.08
N VAL A 56 11.71 -19.37 -1.51
CA VAL A 56 10.68 -19.17 -0.50
C VAL A 56 9.58 -18.28 -1.07
N THR A 57 8.34 -18.72 -0.94
CA THR A 57 7.16 -17.93 -1.34
C THR A 57 6.56 -17.27 -0.12
N ILE A 58 6.42 -15.95 -0.16
CA ILE A 58 5.82 -15.14 0.90
C ILE A 58 4.49 -14.58 0.37
N THR A 59 3.39 -14.90 1.04
CA THR A 59 2.03 -14.58 0.59
C THR A 59 1.29 -13.77 1.65
N PRO A 60 1.29 -12.43 1.58
CA PRO A 60 0.35 -11.60 2.33
C PRO A 60 -1.03 -11.64 1.65
N SER A 61 -2.09 -11.87 2.44
CA SER A 61 -3.47 -11.88 1.94
C SER A 61 -4.40 -11.15 2.91
N ILE A 62 -5.24 -10.28 2.37
CA ILE A 62 -6.30 -9.57 3.12
C ILE A 62 -7.61 -9.88 2.43
N GLU A 63 -8.54 -10.49 3.16
CA GLU A 63 -9.90 -10.73 2.70
C GLU A 63 -10.81 -9.62 3.24
N THR A 64 -11.58 -9.00 2.35
CA THR A 64 -12.50 -7.91 2.69
C THR A 64 -13.93 -8.25 2.29
N ASP A 65 -14.88 -8.04 3.20
CA ASP A 65 -16.30 -8.19 2.93
C ASP A 65 -16.92 -6.83 2.58
N PRO A 66 -17.64 -6.71 1.44
CA PRO A 66 -18.36 -5.48 1.08
C PRO A 66 -19.63 -5.32 1.90
N VAL A 67 -19.80 -4.16 2.52
CA VAL A 67 -21.03 -3.73 3.19
C VAL A 67 -21.91 -3.02 2.17
N ASN A 68 -22.93 -3.73 1.70
CA ASN A 68 -23.95 -3.20 0.80
C ASN A 68 -25.13 -2.66 1.62
N VAL A 69 -25.67 -1.50 1.23
CA VAL A 69 -26.90 -0.95 1.80
C VAL A 69 -27.98 -0.93 0.73
N TRP A 70 -29.23 -1.09 1.11
CA TRP A 70 -30.33 -1.20 0.15
C TRP A 70 -30.49 0.04 -0.75
N GLN A 71 -30.07 1.21 -0.25
CA GLN A 71 -30.13 2.48 -0.98
C GLN A 71 -29.07 2.62 -2.08
N SER A 72 -28.13 1.67 -2.19
CA SER A 72 -27.02 1.74 -3.14
C SER A 72 -26.79 0.40 -3.83
N ALA A 73 -26.60 0.46 -5.15
CA ALA A 73 -26.19 -0.72 -5.93
C ALA A 73 -24.69 -1.03 -5.80
N VAL A 74 -23.92 -0.15 -5.15
CA VAL A 74 -22.48 -0.31 -4.90
C VAL A 74 -22.18 -0.36 -3.40
N PRO A 75 -21.13 -1.09 -2.96
CA PRO A 75 -20.75 -1.18 -1.56
C PRO A 75 -20.44 0.20 -0.98
N VAL A 76 -20.92 0.46 0.24
CA VAL A 76 -20.66 1.73 0.94
C VAL A 76 -19.33 1.68 1.70
N MET A 77 -18.93 0.50 2.15
CA MET A 77 -17.70 0.27 2.91
C MET A 77 -17.20 -1.15 2.70
N TYR A 78 -15.89 -1.35 2.82
CA TYR A 78 -15.28 -2.68 2.93
C TYR A 78 -14.81 -2.90 4.37
N THR A 79 -15.19 -4.04 4.96
CA THR A 79 -14.69 -4.47 6.27
C THR A 79 -13.64 -5.56 6.08
N VAL A 80 -12.51 -5.48 6.78
CA VAL A 80 -11.51 -6.55 6.76
C VAL A 80 -12.06 -7.75 7.52
N LYS A 81 -12.20 -8.88 6.82
CA LYS A 81 -12.72 -10.14 7.37
C LYS A 81 -11.60 -10.99 7.94
N SER A 82 -10.50 -11.10 7.20
CA SER A 82 -9.32 -11.84 7.63
C SER A 82 -8.06 -11.22 7.04
N ALA A 83 -6.96 -11.31 7.78
CA ALA A 83 -5.62 -11.02 7.28
C ALA A 83 -4.76 -12.25 7.58
N SER A 84 -4.00 -12.70 6.59
CA SER A 84 -3.11 -13.86 6.73
C SER A 84 -1.78 -13.58 6.07
N PHE A 85 -0.74 -14.17 6.64
CA PHE A 85 0.62 -14.07 6.12
C PHE A 85 1.21 -15.47 6.13
N LYS A 86 1.55 -15.98 4.93
CA LYS A 86 1.98 -17.37 4.75
C LYS A 86 3.38 -17.42 4.16
N ILE A 87 4.17 -18.38 4.61
CA ILE A 87 5.46 -18.73 4.03
C ILE A 87 5.42 -20.18 3.57
N LYS A 88 5.77 -20.42 2.31
CA LYS A 88 5.93 -21.75 1.74
C LYS A 88 7.37 -21.96 1.30
N ALA A 89 7.96 -23.07 1.73
CA ALA A 89 9.33 -23.45 1.37
C ALA A 89 9.47 -24.96 1.20
N THR A 90 10.34 -25.37 0.28
CA THR A 90 10.73 -26.77 0.08
C THR A 90 12.15 -26.98 0.58
N LEU A 91 12.31 -27.69 1.68
CA LEU A 91 13.60 -27.97 2.29
C LEU A 91 14.16 -29.27 1.70
N MET A 92 15.42 -29.27 1.29
CA MET A 92 16.09 -30.44 0.68
C MET A 92 17.09 -31.10 1.63
N GLU A 93 17.54 -30.38 2.65
CA GLU A 93 18.51 -30.89 3.60
C GLU A 93 17.83 -31.68 4.72
N THR A 94 18.23 -32.94 4.86
CA THR A 94 17.81 -33.79 5.99
C THR A 94 18.69 -33.47 7.20
N ASN A 95 18.21 -32.58 8.08
CA ASN A 95 18.80 -32.34 9.39
C ASN A 95 17.76 -32.56 10.50
N GLU A 96 18.21 -32.54 11.76
CA GLU A 96 17.35 -32.74 12.93
C GLU A 96 16.19 -31.73 12.93
N LEU A 97 16.47 -30.45 12.70
CA LEU A 97 15.47 -29.39 12.68
C LEU A 97 14.43 -29.60 11.55
N THR A 98 14.86 -29.81 10.30
CA THR A 98 13.98 -29.99 9.13
C THR A 98 13.02 -31.15 9.35
N THR A 99 13.56 -32.28 9.80
CA THR A 99 12.79 -33.51 9.99
C THR A 99 11.88 -33.42 11.20
N SER A 100 12.33 -32.81 12.30
CA SER A 100 11.49 -32.59 13.49
C SER A 100 10.29 -31.70 13.18
N LEU A 101 10.52 -30.62 12.44
CA LEU A 101 9.46 -29.69 12.00
C LEU A 101 8.49 -30.39 11.04
N PHE A 102 9.02 -31.10 10.05
CA PHE A 102 8.21 -31.79 9.07
C PHE A 102 7.31 -32.84 9.70
N PHE A 103 7.85 -33.70 10.55
CA PHE A 103 7.06 -34.74 11.21
C PHE A 103 6.28 -34.25 12.43
N GLY A 104 6.56 -33.03 12.92
CA GLY A 104 5.91 -32.46 14.11
C GLY A 104 6.26 -33.21 15.40
N ALA A 105 7.44 -33.81 15.47
CA ALA A 105 7.91 -34.61 16.61
C ALA A 105 9.41 -34.34 16.85
N GLU A 106 9.87 -34.58 18.08
CA GLU A 106 11.28 -34.41 18.43
C GLU A 106 12.03 -35.75 18.35
N TRP A 107 13.25 -35.72 17.81
CA TRP A 107 14.11 -36.89 17.80
C TRP A 107 14.53 -37.26 19.22
N LYS A 108 14.32 -38.53 19.59
CA LYS A 108 14.74 -39.08 20.88
C LYS A 108 15.80 -40.16 20.65
N PRO A 109 16.93 -40.12 21.37
CA PRO A 109 17.91 -41.19 21.32
C PRO A 109 17.28 -42.47 21.90
N LEU A 110 17.38 -43.56 21.15
CA LEU A 110 16.95 -44.87 21.63
C LEU A 110 17.98 -45.36 22.66
N LYS A 111 17.52 -45.63 23.88
CA LYS A 111 18.35 -46.18 24.94
C LYS A 111 18.30 -47.71 24.89
N ASP A 112 19.44 -48.35 25.11
CA ASP A 112 19.52 -49.80 25.32
C ASP A 112 18.93 -50.20 26.69
N ALA A 113 18.93 -51.50 27.00
CA ALA A 113 18.41 -52.03 28.25
C ALA A 113 19.17 -51.49 29.49
N GLU A 114 20.41 -51.02 29.30
CA GLU A 114 21.29 -50.42 30.29
C GLU A 114 21.16 -48.89 30.37
N GLY A 115 20.26 -48.28 29.59
CA GLY A 115 19.99 -46.84 29.61
C GLY A 115 21.01 -45.99 28.84
N LYS A 116 21.94 -46.59 28.08
CA LYS A 116 22.96 -45.92 27.28
C LYS A 116 22.48 -45.72 25.83
N HIS A 117 23.02 -44.70 25.16
CA HIS A 117 22.69 -44.40 23.77
C HIS A 117 23.09 -45.54 22.83
N SER A 118 22.10 -46.14 22.16
CA SER A 118 22.29 -47.23 21.20
C SER A 118 22.83 -46.78 19.82
N GLY A 119 23.04 -45.48 19.62
CA GLY A 119 23.39 -44.90 18.32
C GLY A 119 22.22 -44.79 17.33
N THR A 120 21.02 -45.23 17.72
CA THR A 120 19.79 -45.10 16.93
C THR A 120 18.91 -43.99 17.48
N TYR A 121 18.27 -43.22 16.60
CA TYR A 121 17.29 -42.20 16.96
C TYR A 121 15.89 -42.67 16.58
N ARG A 122 14.91 -42.35 17.42
CA ARG A 122 13.50 -42.65 17.21
C ARG A 122 12.71 -41.36 17.20
N LEU A 123 11.75 -41.29 16.29
CA LEU A 123 10.79 -40.21 16.19
C LEU A 123 9.41 -40.76 16.53
N ASP A 124 8.83 -40.28 17.62
CA ASP A 124 7.51 -40.74 18.07
C ASP A 124 6.43 -39.84 17.47
N LEU A 125 5.74 -40.34 16.45
CA LEU A 125 4.61 -39.65 15.84
C LEU A 125 3.37 -39.87 16.72
N SER A 126 2.97 -38.81 17.42
CA SER A 126 1.72 -38.83 18.21
C SER A 126 0.50 -38.86 17.28
N SER A 127 -0.53 -39.61 17.66
CA SER A 127 -1.84 -39.55 17.00
C SER A 127 -2.56 -38.22 17.22
N THR A 128 -2.17 -37.49 18.27
CA THR A 128 -2.58 -36.12 18.56
C THR A 128 -1.32 -35.26 18.62
N PRO A 129 -0.81 -34.77 17.48
CA PRO A 129 0.38 -33.94 17.47
C PRO A 129 0.11 -32.62 18.19
N GLU A 130 1.04 -32.20 19.06
CA GLU A 130 1.00 -30.87 19.65
C GLU A 130 1.38 -29.84 18.59
N LEU A 131 0.59 -28.78 18.49
CA LEU A 131 0.86 -27.66 17.59
C LEU A 131 1.96 -26.81 18.20
N ASN A 132 3.20 -27.07 17.78
CA ASN A 132 4.34 -26.26 18.20
C ASN A 132 4.37 -24.93 17.44
N GLU A 133 4.42 -23.85 18.20
CA GLU A 133 4.63 -22.52 17.68
C GLU A 133 6.12 -22.27 17.46
N VAL A 134 6.44 -21.76 16.27
CA VAL A 134 7.80 -21.43 15.85
C VAL A 134 7.87 -19.97 15.46
N SER A 135 9.06 -19.39 15.58
CA SER A 135 9.40 -18.12 14.94
C SER A 135 10.21 -18.40 13.68
N VAL A 136 9.90 -17.69 12.61
CA VAL A 136 10.52 -17.91 11.29
C VAL A 136 11.14 -16.62 10.79
N VAL A 137 12.36 -16.73 10.28
CA VAL A 137 13.08 -15.63 9.64
C VAL A 137 13.49 -16.06 8.24
N THR A 138 13.14 -15.26 7.24
CA THR A 138 13.56 -15.46 5.85
C THR A 138 14.45 -14.30 5.43
N ASP A 139 15.71 -14.60 5.13
CA ASP A 139 16.66 -13.62 4.64
C ASP A 139 16.87 -13.79 3.14
N TRP A 140 17.00 -12.68 2.42
CA TRP A 140 17.50 -12.67 1.06
C TRP A 140 18.32 -11.42 0.77
N SER A 141 19.26 -11.55 -0.17
CA SER A 141 20.14 -10.44 -0.52
C SER A 141 20.48 -10.37 -2.00
N GLN A 142 20.71 -9.15 -2.48
CA GLN A 142 21.24 -8.89 -3.81
C GLN A 142 22.14 -7.66 -3.82
N LYS A 143 23.35 -7.79 -4.39
CA LYS A 143 24.28 -6.67 -4.62
C LYS A 143 24.52 -5.81 -3.35
N GLY A 144 24.60 -6.46 -2.18
CA GLY A 144 24.83 -5.77 -0.89
C GLY A 144 23.58 -5.18 -0.23
N VAL A 145 22.41 -5.25 -0.89
CA VAL A 145 21.12 -4.92 -0.29
C VAL A 145 20.59 -6.16 0.42
N LEU A 146 20.23 -6.01 1.69
CA LEU A 146 19.73 -7.07 2.55
C LEU A 146 18.23 -6.89 2.77
N TYR A 147 17.53 -8.01 2.83
CA TYR A 147 16.14 -8.07 3.22
C TYR A 147 15.96 -9.22 4.21
N ARG A 148 15.12 -8.98 5.20
CA ARG A 148 14.76 -9.95 6.22
C ARG A 148 13.28 -9.87 6.50
N CYS A 149 12.57 -10.98 6.36
CA CYS A 149 11.20 -11.12 6.82
C CYS A 149 11.20 -11.86 8.15
N VAL A 150 10.59 -11.28 9.17
CA VAL A 150 10.47 -11.88 10.51
C VAL A 150 9.00 -12.16 10.78
N ILE A 151 8.70 -13.42 11.09
CA ILE A 151 7.42 -13.86 11.65
C ILE A 151 7.65 -14.25 13.11
N PRO A 152 7.14 -13.47 14.07
CA PRO A 152 7.34 -13.73 15.49
C PRO A 152 6.74 -15.07 15.92
N ARG A 153 5.47 -15.31 15.57
CA ARG A 153 4.76 -16.55 15.89
C ARG A 153 4.16 -17.13 14.63
N ALA A 154 4.38 -18.42 14.42
CA ALA A 154 3.86 -19.14 13.29
C ALA A 154 3.58 -20.59 13.66
N MET A 155 2.70 -21.23 12.89
CA MET A 155 2.45 -22.66 12.97
C MET A 155 2.59 -23.28 11.59
N ILE A 156 3.00 -24.54 11.56
CA ILE A 156 3.04 -25.33 10.33
C ILE A 156 1.61 -25.79 10.06
N SER A 157 0.99 -25.21 9.02
CA SER A 157 -0.40 -25.49 8.66
C SER A 157 -0.54 -26.65 7.69
N ASP A 158 0.45 -26.85 6.81
CA ASP A 158 0.44 -27.93 5.84
C ASP A 158 1.85 -28.50 5.62
N ARG A 159 1.89 -29.80 5.31
CA ARG A 159 3.10 -30.59 5.08
C ARG A 159 2.88 -31.38 3.79
N GLY A 160 3.72 -31.15 2.80
CA GLY A 160 3.65 -31.88 1.55
C GLY A 160 4.07 -33.35 1.71
N ALA A 161 3.82 -34.17 0.69
CA ALA A 161 4.24 -35.57 0.72
C ALA A 161 5.76 -35.71 0.53
N ILE A 162 6.38 -36.64 1.26
CA ILE A 162 7.77 -37.05 0.98
C ILE A 162 7.73 -38.16 -0.08
N GLN A 163 8.42 -37.93 -1.19
CA GLN A 163 8.66 -38.96 -2.20
C GLN A 163 10.09 -39.49 -2.08
N LEU A 164 10.23 -40.77 -1.74
CA LEU A 164 11.52 -41.45 -1.68
C LEU A 164 11.77 -42.17 -3.01
N GLN A 165 12.69 -41.66 -3.81
CA GLN A 165 13.06 -42.24 -5.10
C GLN A 165 14.58 -42.17 -5.32
N ARG A 166 15.11 -43.02 -6.20
CA ARG A 166 16.56 -43.11 -6.43
C ARG A 166 17.11 -41.96 -7.29
N THR A 167 16.24 -41.30 -8.04
CA THR A 167 16.61 -40.32 -9.08
C THR A 167 16.47 -38.87 -8.64
N GLU A 168 15.76 -38.60 -7.55
CA GLU A 168 15.62 -37.26 -6.98
C GLU A 168 15.99 -37.27 -5.51
N ASN A 169 16.40 -36.11 -5.02
CA ASN A 169 16.60 -35.87 -3.60
C ASN A 169 15.26 -35.79 -2.85
N ASN A 170 15.31 -36.07 -1.55
CA ASN A 170 14.15 -35.92 -0.67
C ASN A 170 13.79 -34.43 -0.57
N LYS A 171 12.49 -34.15 -0.62
CA LYS A 171 11.92 -32.80 -0.51
C LYS A 171 10.94 -32.77 0.65
N TYR A 172 11.10 -31.81 1.55
CA TYR A 172 10.25 -31.56 2.69
C TYR A 172 9.54 -30.22 2.47
N GLU A 173 8.36 -30.29 1.89
CA GLU A 173 7.53 -29.11 1.64
C GLU A 173 6.76 -28.73 2.90
N LEU A 174 6.89 -27.46 3.32
CA LEU A 174 6.22 -26.91 4.48
C LEU A 174 5.47 -25.63 4.10
N THR A 175 4.24 -25.52 4.59
CA THR A 175 3.50 -24.26 4.62
C THR A 175 3.35 -23.80 6.06
N ILE A 176 3.73 -22.55 6.29
CA ILE A 176 3.82 -21.93 7.60
C ILE A 176 2.89 -20.72 7.61
N ASP A 177 1.94 -20.71 8.53
CA ASP A 177 0.99 -19.62 8.71
C ASP A 177 1.38 -18.78 9.91
N ALA A 178 1.48 -17.47 9.71
CA ALA A 178 1.72 -16.52 10.79
C ALA A 178 0.52 -16.47 11.74
N LEU A 179 0.83 -16.41 13.03
CA LEU A 179 -0.12 -16.15 14.10
C LEU A 179 0.05 -14.71 14.60
N ASP A 180 -1.00 -14.20 15.22
CA ASP A 180 -0.94 -12.89 15.85
C ASP A 180 0.11 -12.85 16.97
N HIS A 181 0.92 -11.81 16.94
CA HIS A 181 1.83 -11.45 18.01
C HIS A 181 1.78 -9.94 18.21
N GLU A 182 1.18 -9.52 19.33
CA GLU A 182 1.05 -8.11 19.71
C GLU A 182 0.32 -7.25 18.64
N GLY A 183 -0.66 -7.83 17.93
CA GLY A 183 -1.40 -7.15 16.87
C GLY A 183 -0.68 -7.09 15.51
N GLY A 184 0.44 -7.80 15.36
CA GLY A 184 1.18 -7.92 14.12
C GLY A 184 1.33 -9.37 13.65
N LEU A 185 1.37 -9.57 12.33
CA LEU A 185 1.64 -10.88 11.70
C LEU A 185 3.13 -11.06 11.36
N GLY A 186 3.92 -9.99 11.44
CA GLY A 186 5.34 -9.99 11.08
C GLY A 186 5.75 -8.64 10.49
N TYR A 187 7.03 -8.54 10.15
CA TYR A 187 7.60 -7.34 9.54
C TYR A 187 8.73 -7.69 8.58
N VAL A 188 9.04 -6.75 7.68
CA VAL A 188 10.14 -6.87 6.73
C VAL A 188 11.13 -5.73 6.98
N LEU A 189 12.39 -6.09 7.14
CA LEU A 189 13.52 -5.18 7.29
C LEU A 189 14.31 -5.15 5.99
N THR A 190 14.80 -3.98 5.62
CA THR A 190 15.67 -3.84 4.45
C THR A 190 16.70 -2.74 4.64
N THR A 191 17.86 -2.91 4.00
CA THR A 191 18.88 -1.86 3.87
C THR A 191 18.75 -1.07 2.56
N ASP A 192 17.73 -1.35 1.73
CA ASP A 192 17.50 -0.64 0.48
C ASP A 192 16.97 0.79 0.74
N ASP A 193 17.35 1.72 -0.13
CA ASP A 193 16.78 3.06 -0.14
C ASP A 193 15.42 3.03 -0.86
N ILE A 194 14.41 2.59 -0.10
CA ILE A 194 13.01 2.53 -0.53
C ILE A 194 12.26 3.83 -0.23
N LEU A 195 12.77 4.67 0.67
CA LEU A 195 12.11 5.90 1.11
C LEU A 195 12.47 7.11 0.23
N GLY A 196 13.58 7.04 -0.53
CA GLY A 196 14.01 8.06 -1.50
C GLY A 196 13.22 8.08 -2.82
N LEU A 197 12.36 7.09 -3.07
CA LEU A 197 11.42 7.12 -4.18
C LEU A 197 10.30 8.07 -3.77
N GLY A 198 10.40 9.33 -4.21
CA GLY A 198 9.44 10.39 -3.89
C GLY A 198 8.02 9.82 -3.85
N LYS A 199 7.33 10.03 -2.72
CA LYS A 199 5.95 9.61 -2.50
C LYS A 199 5.19 9.80 -3.81
N PRO A 200 4.36 8.83 -4.26
CA PRO A 200 3.56 9.04 -5.46
C PRO A 200 2.94 10.41 -5.30
N SER A 201 3.33 11.33 -6.19
CA SER A 201 2.80 12.68 -6.16
C SER A 201 1.32 12.46 -6.38
N VAL A 202 0.53 12.53 -5.29
CA VAL A 202 -0.88 12.84 -5.39
C VAL A 202 -0.89 14.02 -6.34
N PRO A 203 -1.58 13.95 -7.50
CA PRO A 203 -1.60 15.04 -8.45
C PRO A 203 -1.87 16.30 -7.63
N VAL A 204 -0.84 17.15 -7.50
CA VAL A 204 -1.01 18.41 -6.78
C VAL A 204 -2.03 19.12 -7.64
N GLU A 205 -3.22 19.30 -7.09
CA GLU A 205 -4.22 20.16 -7.69
C GLU A 205 -3.48 21.45 -8.08
N PRO A 206 -3.44 21.81 -9.37
CA PRO A 206 -2.55 22.86 -9.83
C PRO A 206 -2.80 24.09 -8.98
N ASP A 207 -1.71 24.72 -8.49
CA ASP A 207 -1.78 25.90 -7.62
C ASP A 207 -2.89 26.83 -8.13
N PRO A 208 -3.86 27.20 -7.27
CA PRO A 208 -5.00 27.98 -7.73
C PRO A 208 -4.48 29.25 -8.40
N PHE A 209 -4.69 29.36 -9.71
CA PHE A 209 -4.36 30.57 -10.44
C PHE A 209 -5.14 31.72 -9.80
N LYS A 210 -4.47 32.85 -9.56
CA LYS A 210 -5.14 34.02 -8.98
C LYS A 210 -5.96 34.70 -10.07
N ALA A 211 -7.27 34.50 -10.05
CA ALA A 211 -8.19 35.30 -10.83
C ALA A 211 -8.89 36.33 -9.94
N THR A 212 -9.12 37.51 -10.51
CA THR A 212 -9.82 38.61 -9.85
C THR A 212 -10.91 39.10 -10.79
N VAL A 213 -12.14 39.23 -10.29
CA VAL A 213 -13.25 39.81 -11.06
C VAL A 213 -13.54 41.19 -10.51
N THR A 214 -13.48 42.19 -11.37
CA THR A 214 -13.78 43.58 -11.04
C THR A 214 -14.93 44.06 -11.91
N VAL A 215 -15.96 44.64 -11.31
CA VAL A 215 -17.03 45.31 -12.06
C VAL A 215 -16.66 46.79 -12.10
N PRO A 216 -16.27 47.35 -13.28
CA PRO A 216 -16.05 48.78 -13.37
C PRO A 216 -17.35 49.50 -12.99
N GLY A 217 -17.26 50.46 -12.07
CA GLY A 217 -18.42 51.15 -11.51
C GLY A 217 -19.34 51.72 -12.58
N PHE A 218 -20.63 51.50 -12.42
CA PHE A 218 -21.66 52.05 -13.30
C PHE A 218 -21.67 53.57 -13.26
N ALA A 219 -21.34 54.21 -14.39
CA ALA A 219 -21.69 55.61 -14.60
C ALA A 219 -23.18 55.72 -14.92
N SER A 220 -24.00 55.78 -13.86
CA SER A 220 -25.39 56.27 -13.81
C SER A 220 -26.43 55.72 -14.80
N ASN A 221 -27.50 55.17 -14.21
CA ASN A 221 -28.92 55.27 -14.61
C ASN A 221 -29.45 54.41 -15.77
N ASP A 222 -29.70 53.13 -15.51
CA ASP A 222 -31.06 52.55 -15.68
C ASP A 222 -31.18 51.21 -14.91
N ALA A 223 -31.44 51.30 -13.60
CA ALA A 223 -31.32 50.22 -12.61
C ALA A 223 -32.31 49.04 -12.76
N ALA A 224 -33.08 48.98 -13.84
CA ALA A 224 -34.06 47.91 -14.06
C ALA A 224 -33.87 47.14 -15.38
N LYS A 225 -33.05 47.63 -16.33
CA LYS A 225 -33.07 47.10 -17.71
C LYS A 225 -31.75 47.11 -18.49
N ALA A 226 -30.63 47.56 -17.93
CA ALA A 226 -29.35 47.51 -18.66
C ALA A 226 -28.63 46.18 -18.43
N ALA A 227 -28.07 45.59 -19.50
CA ALA A 227 -27.02 44.58 -19.39
C ALA A 227 -25.79 45.20 -18.71
N TRP A 228 -25.01 44.39 -17.99
CA TRP A 228 -23.83 44.89 -17.26
C TRP A 228 -22.54 44.17 -17.65
N THR A 229 -21.42 44.90 -17.70
CA THR A 229 -20.12 44.35 -18.12
C THR A 229 -19.22 44.09 -16.91
N ALA A 230 -18.76 42.85 -16.75
CA ALA A 230 -17.76 42.47 -15.77
C ALA A 230 -16.37 42.39 -16.43
N LYS A 231 -15.35 42.97 -15.79
CA LYS A 231 -13.94 42.75 -16.15
C LYS A 231 -13.38 41.59 -15.36
N VAL A 232 -13.04 40.52 -16.06
CA VAL A 232 -12.37 39.35 -15.48
C VAL A 232 -10.89 39.45 -15.81
N ALA A 233 -10.05 39.59 -14.79
CA ALA A 233 -8.59 39.58 -14.91
C ALA A 233 -8.03 38.28 -14.36
N VAL A 234 -7.33 37.54 -15.21
CA VAL A 234 -6.64 36.29 -14.88
C VAL A 234 -5.15 36.58 -14.90
N ALA A 235 -4.50 36.48 -13.73
CA ALA A 235 -3.07 36.71 -13.60
C ALA A 235 -2.29 35.39 -13.54
N ASN A 236 -1.01 35.43 -13.91
CA ASN A 236 -0.06 34.31 -13.84
C ASN A 236 -0.41 33.09 -14.71
N THR A 237 -1.07 33.29 -15.85
CA THR A 237 -1.36 32.22 -16.81
C THR A 237 -0.43 32.28 -18.01
N ALA A 238 0.32 31.20 -18.26
CA ALA A 238 1.19 31.07 -19.43
C ALA A 238 0.43 30.72 -20.73
N GLY A 239 -0.91 30.63 -20.67
CA GLY A 239 -1.77 30.26 -21.80
C GLY A 239 -3.16 30.88 -21.72
N PRO A 240 -4.00 30.65 -22.75
CA PRO A 240 -5.36 31.17 -22.81
C PRO A 240 -6.21 30.58 -21.67
N ALA A 241 -6.82 31.45 -20.87
CA ALA A 241 -7.84 31.07 -19.90
C ALA A 241 -9.23 31.15 -20.55
N VAL A 242 -10.10 30.18 -20.26
CA VAL A 242 -11.51 30.22 -20.71
C VAL A 242 -12.35 30.76 -19.57
N VAL A 243 -13.05 31.86 -19.82
CA VAL A 243 -14.03 32.45 -18.91
C VAL A 243 -15.42 32.08 -19.41
N SER A 244 -16.20 31.45 -18.55
CA SER A 244 -17.56 31.02 -18.88
C SER A 244 -18.56 31.62 -17.91
N LEU A 245 -19.64 32.23 -18.44
CA LEU A 245 -20.77 32.68 -17.64
C LEU A 245 -21.73 31.50 -17.43
N LEU A 246 -22.04 31.15 -16.18
CA LEU A 246 -22.98 30.09 -15.84
C LEU A 246 -24.42 30.62 -15.81
N ARG A 247 -25.36 29.80 -16.30
CA ARG A 247 -26.80 30.01 -16.09
C ARG A 247 -27.16 29.99 -14.61
N ALA A 248 -28.31 30.57 -14.28
CA ALA A 248 -28.85 30.60 -12.92
C ALA A 248 -29.08 29.20 -12.30
N ASP A 249 -29.30 28.17 -13.14
CA ASP A 249 -29.47 26.77 -12.74
C ASP A 249 -28.15 25.98 -12.70
N LYS A 250 -27.01 26.63 -12.99
CA LYS A 250 -25.65 26.06 -13.02
C LYS A 250 -25.44 24.91 -14.01
N SER A 251 -26.39 24.69 -14.94
CA SER A 251 -26.42 23.50 -15.78
C SER A 251 -25.68 23.67 -17.12
N ALA A 252 -25.46 24.91 -17.58
CA ALA A 252 -24.75 25.23 -18.82
C ALA A 252 -24.17 26.65 -18.82
N PHE A 253 -23.22 26.88 -19.74
CA PHE A 253 -22.65 28.21 -19.97
C PHE A 253 -23.50 29.02 -20.95
N ASP A 254 -23.79 30.28 -20.61
CA ASP A 254 -24.47 31.20 -21.52
C ASP A 254 -23.50 31.83 -22.52
N GLU A 255 -22.25 32.05 -22.11
CA GLU A 255 -21.20 32.60 -22.98
C GLU A 255 -19.83 32.07 -22.55
N GLN A 256 -18.96 31.76 -23.53
CA GLN A 256 -17.57 31.38 -23.31
C GLN A 256 -16.66 32.32 -24.08
N VAL A 257 -15.72 32.94 -23.38
CA VAL A 257 -14.76 33.87 -23.97
C VAL A 257 -13.35 33.45 -23.56
N THR A 258 -12.43 33.48 -24.53
CA THR A 258 -11.02 33.20 -24.27
C THR A 258 -10.29 34.49 -23.90
N ALA A 259 -9.54 34.46 -22.81
CA ALA A 259 -8.75 35.60 -22.36
C ALA A 259 -7.71 36.03 -23.38
N THR A 260 -7.61 37.34 -23.59
CA THR A 260 -6.57 37.97 -24.41
C THR A 260 -5.18 37.75 -23.77
N LYS A 261 -4.10 37.98 -24.52
CA LYS A 261 -2.72 37.82 -24.02
C LYS A 261 -2.41 38.62 -22.75
N ASP A 262 -3.18 39.69 -22.51
CA ASP A 262 -3.05 40.55 -21.33
C ASP A 262 -3.85 40.02 -20.12
N GLY A 263 -4.49 38.86 -20.24
CA GLY A 263 -5.20 38.17 -19.17
C GLY A 263 -6.58 38.76 -18.82
N THR A 264 -7.06 39.76 -19.57
CA THR A 264 -8.35 40.41 -19.30
C THR A 264 -9.43 40.05 -20.32
N VAL A 265 -10.67 39.89 -19.81
CA VAL A 265 -11.89 39.66 -20.60
C VAL A 265 -13.01 40.56 -20.09
N ASP A 266 -13.71 41.21 -21.02
CA ASP A 266 -15.01 41.84 -20.75
C ASP A 266 -16.12 40.81 -21.02
N VAL A 267 -16.92 40.50 -20.01
CA VAL A 267 -18.09 39.62 -20.15
C VAL A 267 -19.36 40.43 -19.93
N THR A 268 -20.27 40.39 -20.89
CA THR A 268 -21.57 41.10 -20.78
C THR A 268 -22.60 40.17 -20.18
N VAL A 269 -23.10 40.52 -19.00
CA VAL A 269 -24.15 39.77 -18.32
C VAL A 269 -25.52 40.22 -18.86
N PRO A 270 -26.36 39.26 -19.29
CA PRO A 270 -27.69 39.56 -19.84
C PRO A 270 -28.59 40.35 -18.89
N GLN A 271 -29.48 41.15 -19.49
CA GLN A 271 -30.48 41.95 -18.79
C GLN A 271 -31.33 41.09 -17.84
N GLY A 272 -31.52 41.57 -16.60
CA GLY A 272 -32.39 40.95 -15.60
C GLY A 272 -31.70 40.00 -14.61
N MET A 273 -30.41 39.68 -14.82
CA MET A 273 -29.62 38.91 -13.86
C MET A 273 -29.00 39.82 -12.77
N LYS A 274 -29.50 39.70 -11.53
CA LYS A 274 -28.96 40.41 -10.34
C LYS A 274 -27.66 39.81 -9.80
N THR A 275 -27.40 38.55 -10.15
CA THR A 275 -26.24 37.78 -9.73
C THR A 275 -25.75 36.97 -10.92
N ALA A 276 -24.44 36.97 -11.15
CA ALA A 276 -23.77 36.14 -12.15
C ALA A 276 -22.71 35.26 -11.47
N GLU A 277 -22.54 34.04 -11.99
CA GLU A 277 -21.45 33.14 -11.59
C GLU A 277 -20.52 32.92 -12.78
N PHE A 278 -19.24 33.23 -12.60
CA PHE A 278 -18.21 33.08 -13.62
C PHE A 278 -17.36 31.86 -13.28
N LYS A 279 -17.24 30.90 -14.19
CA LYS A 279 -16.27 29.80 -14.09
C LYS A 279 -15.08 30.12 -14.97
N ILE A 280 -13.89 30.13 -14.38
CA ILE A 280 -12.64 30.34 -15.10
C ILE A 280 -11.91 29.00 -15.13
N THR A 281 -11.53 28.54 -16.32
CA THR A 281 -10.78 27.29 -16.50
C THR A 281 -9.42 27.59 -17.11
N HIS A 282 -8.35 27.10 -16.48
CA HIS A 282 -6.99 27.20 -17.01
C HIS A 282 -6.17 25.97 -16.59
N GLY A 283 -5.50 25.33 -17.55
CA GLY A 283 -4.60 24.20 -17.27
C GLY A 283 -5.29 23.00 -16.58
N GLY A 284 -6.59 22.82 -16.76
CA GLY A 284 -7.37 21.75 -16.11
C GLY A 284 -7.95 22.09 -14.72
N ALA A 285 -7.55 23.20 -14.10
CA ALA A 285 -8.18 23.72 -12.88
C ALA A 285 -9.36 24.66 -13.22
N SER A 286 -10.35 24.70 -12.32
CA SER A 286 -11.50 25.60 -12.40
C SER A 286 -11.68 26.42 -11.12
N THR A 287 -11.99 27.71 -11.24
CA THR A 287 -12.34 28.57 -10.11
C THR A 287 -13.61 29.36 -10.45
N CYS A 288 -14.49 29.55 -9.47
CA CYS A 288 -15.77 30.23 -9.67
C CYS A 288 -15.89 31.50 -8.84
N PHE A 289 -16.50 32.53 -9.43
CA PHE A 289 -16.73 33.82 -8.80
C PHE A 289 -18.19 34.17 -8.89
N GLN A 290 -18.79 34.51 -7.75
CA GLN A 290 -20.14 35.04 -7.71
C GLN A 290 -20.07 36.56 -7.59
N VAL A 291 -20.72 37.26 -8.51
CA VAL A 291 -20.79 38.72 -8.53
C VAL A 291 -22.25 39.13 -8.44
N THR A 292 -22.55 40.05 -7.53
CA THR A 292 -23.88 40.61 -7.35
C THR A 292 -23.83 42.10 -7.67
N ASP A 293 -24.78 42.53 -8.50
CA ASP A 293 -24.88 43.89 -9.08
C ASP A 293 -24.79 45.01 -8.03
N THR A 294 -25.41 44.82 -6.86
CA THR A 294 -25.52 45.86 -5.82
C THR A 294 -24.25 46.10 -5.00
N ALA A 295 -23.23 45.24 -5.04
CA ALA A 295 -22.11 45.30 -4.10
C ALA A 295 -20.79 45.85 -4.66
N GLN A 296 -20.60 45.98 -5.98
CA GLN A 296 -19.33 46.37 -6.64
C GLN A 296 -18.04 45.62 -6.16
N THR A 297 -18.16 44.63 -5.28
CA THR A 297 -17.08 43.77 -4.79
C THR A 297 -17.58 42.33 -4.77
N GLY A 298 -16.98 41.47 -5.59
CA GLY A 298 -17.26 40.02 -5.59
C GLY A 298 -16.56 39.33 -4.42
N THR A 299 -17.20 38.30 -3.85
CA THR A 299 -16.55 37.41 -2.89
C THR A 299 -16.13 36.13 -3.62
N SER A 300 -14.86 35.76 -3.54
CA SER A 300 -14.38 34.48 -4.07
C SER A 300 -14.95 33.33 -3.25
N LYS A 301 -15.56 32.33 -3.89
CA LYS A 301 -15.97 31.06 -3.26
C LYS A 301 -15.28 29.89 -3.96
N ALA A 302 -14.91 28.86 -3.19
CA ALA A 302 -14.42 27.62 -3.75
C ALA A 302 -15.53 26.98 -4.61
N CYS A 303 -15.16 26.50 -5.80
CA CYS A 303 -16.11 25.92 -6.72
C CYS A 303 -16.22 24.42 -6.49
N TYR A 304 -17.43 23.94 -6.20
CA TYR A 304 -17.70 22.51 -6.22
C TYR A 304 -18.05 22.13 -7.65
N VAL A 305 -17.12 21.46 -8.33
CA VAL A 305 -17.45 20.77 -9.59
C VAL A 305 -18.34 19.60 -9.21
N LEU A 306 -19.64 19.70 -9.48
CA LEU A 306 -20.48 18.51 -9.59
C LEU A 306 -19.92 17.72 -10.77
N ALA A 307 -19.27 16.60 -10.47
CA ALA A 307 -18.88 15.63 -11.47
C ALA A 307 -20.15 15.17 -12.19
N THR A 308 -20.21 15.43 -13.50
CA THR A 308 -21.13 14.73 -14.42
C THR A 308 -20.62 13.33 -14.67
#